data_AF-A0A416C1L3-F1
#
_entry.id   AF-A0A416C1L3-F1
#
_cell.length_a   1.000
_cell.length_b   1.000
_cell.length_c   1.000
_cell.angle_alpha   90.00
_cell.angle_beta   90.00
_cell.angle_gamma   90.00
#
_symmetry.space_group_name_H-M   'P 1'
#
loop_
_entity.id
_entity.type
_entity.pdbx_description
1 polymer ?
#
loop_
_entity_poly.entity_id
_entity_poly.type
_entity_poly.pdbx_seq_one_letter_code
_entity_poly.pdbx_strand_id
1 'polypeptide(L)'
;MSWDNLLKEKEWVQVTYIKANKVYCDVFAMRVDNCWYTKDADGGIVPFDYKVIAWQYPCGPYSSLQEYEDNRFEINVWYFENFIKKEELDEGNDVRYFLDCNYDDEVYIIKPSMEKHIEVLNELYLYKNSGSVLTTDTKTPLKNEDVGSLFVMICEMGTLKDCEYIQIKSYDKAVQEITDRLNGYKDILGK
;
A
#
# COMPACT_ATOMS: atom_id res chain seq x y z
N MET A 1 15.86 15.77 32.04
CA MET A 1 14.63 14.95 32.12
C MET A 1 15.06 13.54 32.49
N SER A 2 14.48 12.92 33.52
CA SER A 2 14.76 11.52 33.84
C SER A 2 14.07 10.60 32.83
N TRP A 3 14.68 9.45 32.54
CA TRP A 3 14.11 8.41 31.67
C TRP A 3 12.69 8.01 32.09
N ASP A 4 12.41 8.00 33.39
CA ASP A 4 11.10 7.66 33.96
C ASP A 4 9.95 8.59 33.51
N ASN A 5 10.25 9.85 33.16
CA ASN A 5 9.24 10.78 32.66
C ASN A 5 8.98 10.61 31.16
N LEU A 6 10.00 10.23 30.37
CA LEU A 6 9.87 9.87 28.95
C LEU A 6 9.03 8.60 28.74
N LEU A 7 9.05 7.70 29.73
CA LEU A 7 8.38 6.39 29.70
C LEU A 7 6.90 6.43 30.06
N LYS A 8 6.43 7.49 30.72
CA LYS A 8 5.00 7.68 31.04
C LYS A 8 4.21 8.24 29.86
N GLU A 9 4.88 8.86 28.89
CA GLU A 9 4.26 9.52 27.74
C GLU A 9 4.30 8.70 26.44
N LYS A 10 5.01 7.55 26.41
CA LYS A 10 5.22 6.78 25.18
C LYS A 10 4.53 5.41 25.24
N GLU A 11 3.72 5.15 24.22
CA GLU A 11 2.84 3.98 24.14
C GLU A 11 3.60 2.74 23.67
N TRP A 12 3.37 1.61 24.36
CA TRP A 12 3.90 0.31 23.98
C TRP A 12 3.00 -0.35 22.95
N VAL A 13 3.60 -0.95 21.92
CA VAL A 13 2.93 -1.62 20.81
C VAL A 13 3.46 -3.05 20.68
N GLN A 14 2.62 -3.98 20.23
CA GLN A 14 3.10 -5.27 19.76
C GLN A 14 3.78 -5.06 18.41
N VAL A 15 5.03 -5.50 18.29
CA VAL A 15 5.79 -5.49 17.03
C VAL A 15 6.03 -6.91 16.56
N THR A 16 5.84 -7.13 15.26
CA THR A 16 6.15 -8.38 14.59
C THR A 16 7.51 -8.26 13.90
N TYR A 17 8.36 -9.28 14.08
CA TYR A 17 9.72 -9.32 13.54
C TYR A 17 10.10 -10.72 13.06
N ILE A 18 11.17 -10.79 12.25
CA ILE A 18 11.69 -12.04 11.71
C ILE A 18 13.00 -12.41 12.40
N LYS A 19 13.07 -13.61 13.00
CA LYS A 19 14.34 -14.19 13.48
C LYS A 19 15.13 -14.82 12.33
N ALA A 20 16.43 -15.05 12.53
CA ALA A 20 17.38 -15.59 11.54
C ALA A 20 16.91 -16.85 10.78
N ASN A 21 15.94 -17.61 11.32
CA ASN A 21 15.37 -18.81 10.71
C ASN A 21 14.00 -18.59 10.03
N LYS A 22 13.66 -17.36 9.64
CA LYS A 22 12.35 -16.98 9.06
C LYS A 22 11.16 -17.27 9.99
N VAL A 23 11.39 -17.32 11.30
CA VAL A 23 10.33 -17.49 12.30
C VAL A 23 9.75 -16.12 12.61
N TYR A 24 8.44 -15.97 12.40
CA TYR A 24 7.68 -14.80 12.82
C TYR A 24 7.54 -14.81 14.34
N CYS A 25 7.83 -13.68 14.96
CA CYS A 25 7.75 -13.51 16.39
C CYS A 25 7.10 -12.16 16.70
N ASP A 26 6.38 -12.11 17.82
CA ASP A 26 5.80 -10.89 18.36
C ASP A 26 6.50 -10.52 19.67
N VAL A 27 6.67 -9.23 19.92
CA VAL A 27 7.14 -8.69 21.20
C VAL A 27 6.49 -7.35 21.46
N PHE A 28 6.37 -6.93 22.72
CA PHE A 28 6.00 -5.56 23.03
C PHE A 28 7.23 -4.66 22.95
N ALA A 29 7.17 -3.63 22.13
CA ALA A 29 8.21 -2.63 21.99
C ALA A 29 7.62 -1.22 22.02
N MET A 30 8.47 -0.24 22.31
CA MET A 30 8.16 1.17 22.12
C MET A 30 9.08 1.75 21.05
N ARG A 31 8.60 2.76 20.33
CA ARG A 31 9.43 3.53 19.40
C ARG A 31 9.84 4.85 20.05
N VAL A 32 11.14 5.08 20.18
CA VAL A 32 11.71 6.35 20.62
C VAL A 32 12.49 6.91 19.43
N ASP A 33 11.99 8.00 18.86
CA ASP A 33 12.48 8.59 17.62
C ASP A 33 12.45 7.55 16.48
N ASN A 34 13.60 7.07 16.03
CA ASN A 34 13.74 6.06 14.97
C ASN A 34 14.29 4.71 15.47
N CYS A 35 14.38 4.52 16.79
CA CYS A 35 14.86 3.29 17.38
C CYS A 35 13.74 2.55 18.12
N TRP A 36 13.74 1.23 18.03
CA TRP A 36 12.84 0.36 18.77
C TRP A 36 13.51 -0.10 20.06
N TYR A 37 12.72 -0.22 21.12
CA TYR A 37 13.16 -0.71 22.42
C TYR A 37 12.15 -1.70 22.97
N THR A 38 12.63 -2.77 23.60
CA THR A 38 11.81 -3.79 24.27
C THR A 38 12.20 -3.91 25.73
N LYS A 39 11.44 -4.68 26.53
CA LYS A 39 11.89 -5.12 27.86
C LYS A 39 12.69 -6.41 27.77
N ASP A 40 13.75 -6.51 28.56
CA ASP A 40 14.45 -7.76 28.86
C ASP A 40 13.70 -8.57 29.94
N ALA A 41 14.27 -9.72 30.33
CA ALA A 41 13.68 -10.61 31.32
C ALA A 41 13.57 -10.01 32.74
N ASP A 42 14.42 -9.04 33.05
CA ASP A 42 14.46 -8.34 34.34
C ASP A 42 13.61 -7.05 34.32
N GLY A 43 12.95 -6.77 33.20
CA GLY A 43 12.12 -5.58 32.99
C GLY A 43 12.90 -4.32 32.61
N GLY A 44 14.22 -4.45 32.38
CA GLY A 44 15.09 -3.39 31.86
C GLY A 44 14.76 -3.07 30.40
N ILE A 45 14.93 -1.81 30.01
CA ILE A 45 14.65 -1.36 28.63
C ILE A 45 15.92 -1.50 27.82
N VAL A 46 15.84 -2.27 26.74
CA VAL A 46 16.98 -2.59 25.87
C VAL A 46 16.64 -2.27 24.42
N PRO A 47 17.63 -1.92 23.58
CA PRO A 47 17.44 -1.76 22.14
C PRO A 47 16.84 -3.02 21.50
N PHE A 48 15.95 -2.82 20.54
CA PHE A 48 15.35 -3.87 19.75
C PHE A 48 15.85 -3.80 18.31
N ASP A 49 16.92 -4.55 18.04
CA ASP A 49 17.69 -4.46 16.79
C ASP A 49 17.15 -5.34 15.66
N TYR A 50 16.04 -6.06 15.89
CA TYR A 50 15.42 -6.85 14.84
C TYR A 50 14.66 -5.97 13.85
N LYS A 51 14.65 -6.38 12.58
CA LYS A 51 13.83 -5.73 11.56
C LYS A 51 12.36 -5.92 11.90
N VAL A 52 11.73 -4.86 12.40
CA VAL A 52 10.27 -4.76 12.57
C VAL A 52 9.63 -4.75 11.20
N ILE A 53 8.64 -5.63 11.00
CA ILE A 53 7.88 -5.74 9.75
C ILE A 53 6.42 -5.29 9.89
N ALA A 54 5.89 -5.27 11.13
CA ALA A 54 4.58 -4.72 11.46
C ALA A 54 4.53 -4.29 12.93
N TRP A 55 3.61 -3.40 13.29
CA TRP A 55 3.33 -3.06 14.69
C TRP A 55 1.86 -2.69 14.90
N GLN A 56 1.34 -2.94 16.10
CA GLN A 56 -0.04 -2.64 16.50
C GLN A 56 -0.16 -2.30 17.99
N TYR A 57 -1.18 -1.56 18.39
CA TYR A 57 -1.52 -1.40 19.81
C TYR A 57 -1.93 -2.75 20.44
N PRO A 58 -1.73 -2.95 21.76
CA PRO A 58 -2.07 -4.18 22.47
C PRO A 58 -3.59 -4.39 22.54
N CYS A 59 -4.18 -4.82 21.42
CA CYS A 59 -5.61 -5.09 21.24
C CYS A 59 -5.81 -6.53 20.73
N GLY A 60 -5.27 -7.52 21.46
CA GLY A 60 -5.45 -8.95 21.16
C GLY A 60 -4.70 -9.46 19.91
N PRO A 61 -4.42 -10.78 19.82
CA PRO A 61 -3.95 -11.39 18.58
C PRO A 61 -5.06 -11.37 17.54
N TYR A 62 -4.72 -11.21 16.25
CA TYR A 62 -5.65 -11.45 15.16
C TYR A 62 -6.24 -12.86 15.29
N SER A 63 -7.56 -12.97 15.18
CA SER A 63 -8.28 -14.24 15.29
C SER A 63 -8.06 -15.13 14.05
N SER A 64 -7.62 -14.55 12.93
CA SER A 64 -7.28 -15.26 11.70
C SER A 64 -6.25 -14.51 10.86
N LEU A 65 -5.63 -15.21 9.89
CA LEU A 65 -4.78 -14.58 8.89
C LEU A 65 -5.54 -13.55 8.06
N GLN A 66 -6.82 -13.81 7.75
CA GLN A 66 -7.66 -12.89 7.00
C GLN A 66 -7.82 -11.55 7.75
N GLU A 67 -8.08 -11.59 9.05
CA GLU A 67 -8.24 -10.37 9.87
C GLU A 67 -6.95 -9.52 9.90
N TYR A 68 -5.78 -10.16 9.93
CA TYR A 68 -4.49 -9.48 9.80
C TYR A 68 -4.32 -8.82 8.43
N GLU A 69 -4.69 -9.53 7.36
CA GLU A 69 -4.57 -9.02 6.00
C GLU A 69 -5.56 -7.87 5.72
N ASP A 70 -6.80 -7.99 6.20
CA ASP A 70 -7.82 -6.95 6.16
C ASP A 70 -7.32 -5.68 6.86
N ASN A 71 -6.75 -5.82 8.07
CA ASN A 71 -6.22 -4.69 8.81
C ASN A 71 -5.05 -4.02 8.08
N ARG A 72 -4.12 -4.81 7.55
CA ARG A 72 -3.00 -4.27 6.76
C ARG A 72 -3.49 -3.56 5.50
N PHE A 73 -4.52 -4.10 4.85
CA PHE A 73 -5.17 -3.46 3.72
C PHE A 73 -5.76 -2.11 4.10
N GLU A 74 -6.53 -2.03 5.19
CA GLU A 74 -7.09 -0.76 5.69
C GLU A 74 -6.02 0.28 6.04
N ILE A 75 -4.90 -0.14 6.64
CA ILE A 75 -3.75 0.75 6.90
C ILE A 75 -3.17 1.29 5.59
N ASN A 76 -3.03 0.44 4.57
CA ASN A 76 -2.51 0.84 3.27
C ASN A 76 -3.49 1.76 2.52
N VAL A 77 -4.79 1.53 2.63
CA VAL A 77 -5.82 2.43 2.09
C VAL A 77 -5.72 3.79 2.76
N TRP A 78 -5.70 3.84 4.10
CA TRP A 78 -5.51 5.09 4.84
C TRP A 78 -4.21 5.79 4.42
N TYR A 79 -3.12 5.05 4.25
CA TYR A 79 -1.85 5.62 3.83
C TYR A 79 -1.93 6.21 2.41
N PHE A 80 -2.56 5.49 1.48
CA PHE A 80 -2.82 5.96 0.12
C PHE A 80 -3.64 7.25 0.12
N GLU A 81 -4.73 7.29 0.90
CA GLU A 81 -5.64 8.43 1.02
C GLU A 81 -4.93 9.69 1.55
N ASN A 82 -3.96 9.56 2.45
CA ASN A 82 -3.39 10.70 3.19
C ASN A 82 -1.99 11.13 2.73
N PHE A 83 -1.15 10.23 2.20
CA PHE A 83 0.28 10.53 1.97
C PHE A 83 0.72 10.37 0.51
N ILE A 84 0.00 9.60 -0.30
CA ILE A 84 0.34 9.43 -1.72
C ILE A 84 -0.34 10.55 -2.51
N LYS A 85 0.48 11.34 -3.23
CA LYS A 85 -0.01 12.37 -4.14
C LYS A 85 -0.83 11.70 -5.24
N LYS A 86 -2.09 12.12 -5.37
CA LYS A 86 -3.04 11.60 -6.34
C LYS A 86 -4.05 12.67 -6.74
N GLU A 87 -4.63 12.49 -7.92
CA GLU A 87 -5.83 13.16 -8.38
C GLU A 87 -6.84 12.07 -8.74
N GLU A 88 -8.05 12.17 -8.19
CA GLU A 88 -9.17 11.31 -8.61
C GLU A 88 -9.79 11.93 -9.88
N LEU A 89 -9.97 11.13 -10.92
CA LEU A 89 -10.61 11.58 -12.15
C LEU A 89 -12.12 11.47 -12.00
N ASP A 90 -12.75 12.56 -11.55
CA ASP A 90 -14.21 12.71 -11.47
C ASP A 90 -14.83 13.06 -12.83
N GLU A 91 -14.39 12.38 -13.89
CA GLU A 91 -14.74 12.74 -15.27
C GLU A 91 -15.79 11.80 -15.87
N GLY A 92 -16.74 12.41 -16.59
CA GLY A 92 -17.86 11.75 -17.25
C GLY A 92 -17.45 10.68 -18.26
N ASN A 93 -18.45 9.97 -18.81
CA ASN A 93 -18.32 8.75 -19.62
C ASN A 93 -17.19 8.71 -20.67
N ASP A 94 -16.74 9.84 -21.21
CA ASP A 94 -15.78 9.91 -22.31
C ASP A 94 -14.36 9.47 -21.90
N VAL A 95 -13.83 9.93 -20.75
CA VAL A 95 -12.48 9.52 -20.30
C VAL A 95 -12.46 8.04 -19.90
N ARG A 96 -13.55 7.57 -19.28
CA ARG A 96 -13.73 6.16 -18.91
C ARG A 96 -13.70 5.26 -20.14
N TYR A 97 -14.36 5.67 -21.23
CA TYR A 97 -14.33 4.93 -22.50
C TYR A 97 -12.91 4.76 -23.06
N PHE A 98 -12.08 5.78 -22.95
CA PHE A 98 -10.71 5.75 -23.49
C PHE A 98 -9.73 4.96 -22.63
N LEU A 99 -9.96 4.91 -21.32
CA LEU A 99 -9.18 4.12 -20.37
C LEU A 99 -9.64 2.65 -20.25
N ASP A 100 -10.69 2.27 -20.99
CA ASP A 100 -11.35 0.96 -20.90
C ASP A 100 -11.94 0.70 -19.50
N CYS A 101 -12.47 1.75 -18.88
CA CYS A 101 -13.09 1.73 -17.57
C CYS A 101 -14.62 1.60 -17.66
N ASN A 102 -15.21 0.88 -16.71
CA ASN A 102 -16.64 0.84 -16.49
C ASN A 102 -17.12 2.10 -15.73
N TYR A 103 -18.44 2.29 -15.69
CA TYR A 103 -19.05 3.41 -14.97
C TYR A 103 -18.80 3.36 -13.46
N ASP A 104 -18.65 2.16 -12.92
CA ASP A 104 -18.45 1.92 -11.48
C ASP A 104 -16.97 1.90 -11.09
N ASP A 105 -16.05 2.14 -12.03
CA ASP A 105 -14.63 2.16 -11.76
C ASP A 105 -14.19 3.51 -11.18
N GLU A 106 -13.31 3.48 -10.19
CA GLU A 106 -12.64 4.67 -9.66
C GLU A 106 -11.23 4.78 -10.25
N VAL A 107 -10.88 5.96 -10.77
CA VAL A 107 -9.62 6.17 -11.49
C VAL A 107 -8.80 7.25 -10.83
N TYR A 108 -7.54 6.93 -10.56
CA TYR A 108 -6.58 7.86 -9.96
C TYR A 108 -5.37 8.07 -10.87
N ILE A 109 -4.97 9.33 -11.02
CA ILE A 109 -3.62 9.68 -11.46
C ILE A 109 -2.74 9.80 -10.22
N ILE A 110 -1.79 8.89 -10.05
CA ILE A 110 -0.95 8.78 -8.85
C ILE A 110 0.50 9.13 -9.14
N LYS A 111 1.17 9.71 -8.15
CA LYS A 111 2.60 10.07 -8.20
C LYS A 111 3.33 9.62 -6.93
N PRO A 112 3.87 8.38 -6.86
CA PRO A 112 4.72 7.98 -5.74
C PRO A 112 5.94 8.89 -5.65
N SER A 113 6.31 9.35 -4.46
CA SER A 113 7.42 10.29 -4.24
C SER A 113 8.55 9.73 -3.38
N MET A 114 8.40 8.51 -2.87
CA MET A 114 9.40 7.79 -2.09
C MET A 114 9.14 6.28 -2.18
N GLU A 115 10.13 5.46 -1.85
CA GLU A 115 10.05 4.00 -1.91
C GLU A 115 8.86 3.45 -1.11
N LYS A 116 8.54 4.06 0.03
CA LYS A 116 7.38 3.65 0.84
C LYS A 116 6.05 3.73 0.06
N HIS A 117 5.92 4.67 -0.87
CA HIS A 117 4.70 4.78 -1.69
C HIS A 117 4.61 3.62 -2.68
N ILE A 118 5.75 3.20 -3.26
CA ILE A 118 5.82 2.02 -4.13
C ILE A 118 5.40 0.76 -3.37
N GLU A 119 5.91 0.59 -2.14
CA GLU A 119 5.53 -0.54 -1.27
C GLU A 119 4.01 -0.58 -1.05
N VAL A 120 3.42 0.54 -0.61
CA VAL A 120 1.97 0.62 -0.31
C VAL A 120 1.12 0.32 -1.56
N LEU A 121 1.47 0.90 -2.70
CA LEU A 121 0.73 0.67 -3.96
C LEU A 121 0.82 -0.80 -4.42
N ASN A 122 1.99 -1.42 -4.29
CA ASN A 122 2.15 -2.83 -4.59
C ASN A 122 1.37 -3.73 -3.62
N GLU A 123 1.36 -3.40 -2.32
CA GLU A 123 0.60 -4.17 -1.34
C GLU A 123 -0.92 -4.08 -1.57
N LEU A 124 -1.44 -2.91 -1.94
CA LEU A 124 -2.83 -2.73 -2.35
C LEU A 124 -3.15 -3.57 -3.60
N TYR A 125 -2.32 -3.47 -4.63
CA TYR A 125 -2.47 -4.24 -5.87
C TYR A 125 -2.49 -5.75 -5.60
N LEU A 126 -1.54 -6.26 -4.82
CA LEU A 126 -1.43 -7.69 -4.55
C LEU A 126 -2.60 -8.20 -3.71
N TYR A 127 -3.07 -7.41 -2.74
CA TYR A 127 -4.22 -7.76 -1.92
C TYR A 127 -5.47 -7.99 -2.77
N LYS A 128 -5.77 -7.04 -3.68
CA LYS A 128 -6.95 -7.12 -4.57
C LYS A 128 -6.80 -8.18 -5.66
N ASN A 129 -5.62 -8.31 -6.27
CA ASN A 129 -5.48 -9.12 -7.49
C ASN A 129 -5.07 -10.58 -7.24
N SER A 130 -4.63 -10.95 -6.05
CA SER A 130 -4.01 -12.27 -5.84
C SER A 130 -4.53 -13.06 -4.64
N GLY A 131 -5.36 -12.45 -3.78
CA GLY A 131 -5.89 -13.10 -2.58
C GLY A 131 -4.74 -13.57 -1.66
N SER A 132 -4.34 -12.71 -0.73
CA SER A 132 -3.18 -12.87 0.15
C SER A 132 -1.81 -12.64 -0.51
N VAL A 133 -1.00 -11.79 0.13
CA VAL A 133 0.39 -11.47 -0.27
C VAL A 133 1.39 -12.55 0.16
N LEU A 134 0.95 -13.53 0.97
CA LEU A 134 1.83 -14.52 1.58
C LEU A 134 2.04 -15.78 0.72
N THR A 135 1.34 -15.92 -0.41
CA THR A 135 1.23 -17.21 -1.12
C THR A 135 1.62 -17.19 -2.60
N THR A 136 1.86 -16.03 -3.21
CA THR A 136 2.11 -15.95 -4.67
C THR A 136 3.38 -15.17 -5.02
N ASP A 137 4.20 -15.74 -5.91
CA ASP A 137 5.28 -15.06 -6.64
C ASP A 137 4.67 -14.09 -7.70
N THR A 138 3.79 -13.21 -7.23
CA THR A 138 3.07 -12.26 -8.07
C THR A 138 3.97 -11.06 -8.32
N LYS A 139 4.30 -10.88 -9.60
CA LYS A 139 5.13 -9.77 -10.05
C LYS A 139 4.41 -8.47 -9.73
N THR A 140 5.02 -7.64 -8.89
CA THR A 140 4.48 -6.34 -8.56
C THR A 140 4.57 -5.39 -9.77
N PRO A 141 3.57 -4.52 -9.97
CA PRO A 141 3.55 -3.62 -11.11
C PRO A 141 4.58 -2.50 -11.02
N LEU A 142 4.96 -2.09 -9.79
CA LEU A 142 5.86 -0.97 -9.55
C LEU A 142 7.17 -1.42 -8.90
N LYS A 143 8.23 -0.64 -9.14
CA LYS A 143 9.59 -0.82 -8.61
C LYS A 143 10.11 0.48 -8.00
N ASN A 144 11.19 0.43 -7.22
CA ASN A 144 11.78 1.62 -6.61
C ASN A 144 12.29 2.65 -7.64
N GLU A 145 12.65 2.21 -8.84
CA GLU A 145 13.03 3.08 -9.97
C GLU A 145 11.86 3.95 -10.47
N ASP A 146 10.62 3.61 -10.12
CA ASP A 146 9.40 4.34 -10.51
C ASP A 146 9.08 5.53 -9.60
N VAL A 147 9.89 5.81 -8.57
CA VAL A 147 9.71 6.98 -7.71
C VAL A 147 9.77 8.27 -8.52
N GLY A 148 8.75 9.10 -8.38
CA GLY A 148 8.60 10.37 -9.09
C GLY A 148 7.89 10.27 -10.44
N SER A 149 7.62 9.06 -10.94
CA SER A 149 6.87 8.82 -12.17
C SER A 149 5.36 8.93 -11.95
N LEU A 150 4.60 9.13 -13.04
CA LEU A 150 3.14 9.18 -13.03
C LEU A 150 2.55 7.84 -13.46
N PHE A 151 1.49 7.43 -12.78
CA PHE A 151 0.75 6.21 -13.09
C PHE A 151 -0.75 6.49 -13.10
N VAL A 152 -1.48 5.65 -13.84
CA VAL A 152 -2.93 5.54 -13.79
C VAL A 152 -3.24 4.29 -12.98
N MET A 153 -3.97 4.45 -11.88
CA MET A 153 -4.52 3.35 -11.09
C MET A 153 -6.03 3.30 -11.33
N ILE A 154 -6.54 2.11 -11.66
CA ILE A 154 -7.96 1.87 -11.91
C ILE A 154 -8.43 0.83 -10.88
N CYS A 155 -9.40 1.21 -10.06
CA CYS A 155 -10.13 0.33 -9.18
C CYS A 155 -11.37 -0.16 -9.94
N GLU A 156 -11.38 -1.44 -10.32
CA GLU A 156 -12.46 -2.01 -11.13
C GLU A 156 -13.68 -2.36 -10.28
N MET A 157 -14.86 -1.97 -10.76
CA MET A 157 -16.16 -2.29 -10.19
C MET A 157 -16.31 -1.88 -8.72
N GLY A 158 -15.80 -0.70 -8.38
CA GLY A 158 -15.94 -0.12 -7.05
C GLY A 158 -14.88 0.91 -6.72
N THR A 159 -14.94 1.39 -5.49
CA THR A 159 -13.93 2.28 -4.91
C THR A 159 -12.68 1.51 -4.51
N LEU A 160 -11.60 2.19 -4.13
CA LEU A 160 -10.39 1.53 -3.64
C LEU A 160 -10.66 0.46 -2.56
N LYS A 161 -11.67 0.65 -1.69
CA LYS A 161 -11.98 -0.28 -0.60
C LYS A 161 -12.71 -1.54 -1.06
N ASP A 162 -13.65 -1.41 -2.00
CA ASP A 162 -14.57 -2.47 -2.40
C ASP A 162 -14.39 -2.95 -3.84
N CYS A 163 -13.46 -2.37 -4.61
CA CYS A 163 -13.15 -2.82 -5.96
C CYS A 163 -12.75 -4.30 -6.01
N GLU A 164 -13.07 -4.97 -7.11
CA GLU A 164 -12.70 -6.37 -7.30
C GLU A 164 -11.21 -6.50 -7.62
N TYR A 165 -10.70 -5.60 -8.47
CA TYR A 165 -9.31 -5.62 -8.94
C TYR A 165 -8.73 -4.21 -9.02
N ILE A 166 -7.40 -4.13 -8.96
CA ILE A 166 -6.64 -2.91 -9.22
C ILE A 166 -5.79 -3.11 -10.47
N GLN A 167 -5.92 -2.22 -11.46
CA GLN A 167 -4.94 -2.09 -12.53
C GLN A 167 -4.01 -0.92 -12.25
N ILE A 168 -2.73 -1.08 -12.61
CA ILE A 168 -1.75 0.01 -12.58
C ILE A 168 -1.01 0.03 -13.92
N LYS A 169 -1.01 1.20 -14.58
CA LYS A 169 -0.30 1.44 -15.84
C LYS A 169 0.54 2.71 -15.70
N SER A 170 1.69 2.78 -16.37
CA SER A 170 2.41 4.05 -16.47
C SER A 170 1.57 5.06 -17.25
N TYR A 171 1.67 6.34 -16.87
CA TYR A 171 0.90 7.40 -17.50
C TYR A 171 1.17 7.49 -19.01
N ASP A 172 2.44 7.41 -19.43
CA ASP A 172 2.81 7.44 -20.84
C ASP A 172 2.20 6.28 -21.64
N LYS A 173 2.11 5.10 -21.02
CA LYS A 173 1.46 3.94 -21.65
C LYS A 173 -0.04 4.18 -21.82
N ALA A 174 -0.71 4.72 -20.81
CA ALA A 174 -2.13 5.07 -20.92
C ALA A 174 -2.37 6.11 -22.02
N VAL A 175 -1.54 7.16 -22.10
CA VAL A 175 -1.61 8.17 -23.16
C VAL A 175 -1.41 7.55 -24.55
N GLN A 176 -0.46 6.63 -24.69
CA GLN A 176 -0.20 5.94 -25.95
C GLN A 176 -1.41 5.08 -26.38
N GLU A 177 -1.98 4.29 -25.46
CA GLU A 177 -3.16 3.45 -25.72
C GLU A 177 -4.36 4.29 -26.20
N ILE A 178 -4.62 5.43 -25.55
CA ILE A 178 -5.68 6.37 -25.95
C ILE A 178 -5.40 6.94 -27.35
N THR A 179 -4.16 7.36 -27.60
CA THR A 179 -3.74 7.95 -28.86
C THR A 179 -3.89 6.98 -30.03
N ASP A 180 -3.50 5.72 -29.84
CA ASP A 180 -3.61 4.68 -30.86
C ASP A 180 -5.07 4.37 -31.19
N ARG A 181 -5.93 4.31 -30.17
CA ARG A 181 -7.38 4.12 -30.35
C ARG A 181 -8.00 5.28 -31.13
N LEU A 182 -7.63 6.52 -30.81
CA LEU A 182 -8.09 7.72 -31.54
C LEU A 182 -7.61 7.72 -33.00
N ASN A 183 -6.36 7.32 -33.25
CA ASN A 183 -5.82 7.24 -34.61
C ASN A 183 -6.54 6.18 -35.45
N GLY A 184 -7.01 5.08 -34.86
CA GLY A 184 -7.83 4.08 -35.56
C GLY A 184 -9.13 4.65 -36.15
N TYR A 185 -9.70 5.72 -35.58
CA TYR A 185 -10.88 6.39 -36.16
C TYR A 185 -10.54 7.36 -37.28
N LYS A 186 -9.29 7.87 -37.36
CA LYS A 186 -8.87 8.72 -38.49
C LYS A 186 -8.90 7.95 -39.81
N ASP A 187 -8.56 6.66 -39.77
CA ASP A 187 -8.62 5.79 -40.93
C ASP A 187 -10.06 5.50 -41.40
N ILE A 188 -11.05 5.66 -40.51
CA ILE A 188 -12.49 5.55 -40.82
C ILE A 188 -13.00 6.86 -41.44
N LEU A 189 -12.52 8.01 -40.95
CA LEU A 189 -12.92 9.35 -41.43
C LEU A 189 -12.15 9.79 -42.70
N GLY A 190 -11.14 9.03 -43.12
CA GLY A 190 -10.42 9.19 -44.37
C GLY A 190 -11.14 8.56 -45.58
N LYS A 191 -12.31 9.09 -45.93
CA LYS A 191 -12.90 9.03 -47.29
C LYS A 191 -13.54 10.37 -47.64
#